data_AF-A0A5K1FI11-F1
#
_entry.id   AF-A0A5K1FI11-F1
#
_cell.length_a   1.000
_cell.length_b   1.000
_cell.length_c   1.000
_cell.angle_alpha   90.00
_cell.angle_beta   90.00
_cell.angle_gamma   90.00
#
_symmetry.space_group_name_H-M   'P 1'
#
loop_
_entity.id
_entity.type
_entity.pdbx_description
1 polymer ?
#
loop_
_entity_poly.entity_id
_entity_poly.type
_entity_poly.pdbx_seq_one_letter_code
_entity_poly.pdbx_strand_id
1 'polypeptide(L)' 'VKWADGKRFEDKVIETLLRYGYKGSYMSKDWLQQPIFIQSFAPSSLVYISNLTNSPKVLLIDDVTVPTQDTNQ' A
#
# COMPACT_ATOMS: atom_id res chain seq x y z
N VAL A 1 9.70 -5.50 9.88
CA VAL A 1 9.95 -6.96 9.70
C VAL A 1 10.84 -7.15 8.49
N LYS A 2 11.82 -8.06 8.52
CA LYS A 2 12.62 -8.42 7.33
C LYS A 2 12.38 -9.89 7.06
N TRP A 3 11.73 -10.20 5.94
CA TRP A 3 11.45 -11.57 5.54
C TRP A 3 12.75 -12.22 5.05
N ALA A 4 12.82 -13.54 5.13
CA ALA A 4 14.02 -14.31 4.77
C ALA A 4 14.43 -14.12 3.29
N ASP A 5 13.50 -13.71 2.44
CA ASP A 5 13.69 -13.44 1.01
C ASP A 5 14.05 -11.96 0.72
N GLY A 6 14.28 -11.15 1.75
CA GLY A 6 14.60 -9.72 1.60
C GLY A 6 13.41 -8.85 1.21
N LYS A 7 12.21 -9.43 1.07
CA LYS A 7 10.98 -8.68 0.78
C LYS A 7 10.60 -7.79 1.95
N ARG A 8 9.93 -6.68 1.64
CA ARG A 8 9.31 -5.76 2.58
C ARG A 8 7.88 -6.21 2.89
N PHE A 9 7.25 -5.53 3.86
CA PHE A 9 5.85 -5.82 4.19
C PHE A 9 4.94 -5.52 3.01
N GLU A 10 5.20 -4.38 2.38
CA GLU A 10 4.54 -3.89 1.17
C GLU A 10 4.54 -4.93 0.06
N ASP A 11 5.67 -5.60 -0.18
CA ASP A 11 5.76 -6.64 -1.21
C ASP A 11 4.76 -7.77 -0.94
N LYS A 12 4.72 -8.28 0.29
CA LYS A 12 3.83 -9.39 0.67
C LYS A 12 2.36 -8.99 0.57
N VAL A 13 2.03 -7.76 0.97
CA VAL A 13 0.66 -7.24 0.87
C VAL A 13 0.24 -7.11 -0.59
N ILE A 14 1.05 -6.45 -1.43
CA ILE A 14 0.71 -6.25 -2.85
C ILE A 14 0.67 -7.58 -3.61
N GLU A 15 1.62 -8.49 -3.38
CA GLU A 15 1.60 -9.83 -3.98
C GLU A 15 0.34 -10.61 -3.63
N THR A 16 -0.10 -10.50 -2.37
CA THR A 16 -1.34 -11.14 -1.92
C THR A 16 -2.54 -10.53 -2.63
N LEU A 17 -2.65 -9.19 -2.67
CA LEU A 17 -3.74 -8.49 -3.35
C LEU A 17 -3.83 -8.86 -4.84
N LEU A 18 -2.70 -8.86 -5.55
CA LEU A 18 -2.65 -9.23 -6.96
C LEU A 18 -3.06 -10.69 -7.18
N ARG A 19 -2.64 -11.62 -6.30
CA ARG A 19 -3.04 -13.03 -6.35
C ARG A 19 -4.56 -13.22 -6.25
N TYR A 20 -5.23 -12.37 -5.46
CA TYR A 20 -6.69 -12.41 -5.30
C TYR A 20 -7.45 -11.53 -6.30
N GLY A 21 -6.79 -10.92 -7.27
CA GLY A 21 -7.42 -10.18 -8.37
C GLY A 21 -7.59 -8.68 -8.14
N TYR A 22 -7.13 -8.14 -7.02
CA TYR A 22 -7.17 -6.70 -6.75
C TYR A 22 -6.15 -5.96 -7.62
N LYS A 23 -6.63 -5.25 -8.64
CA LYS A 23 -5.78 -4.52 -9.61
C LYS A 23 -6.53 -3.38 -10.27
N GLY A 24 -5.80 -2.62 -11.09
CA GLY A 24 -6.36 -1.55 -11.91
C GLY A 24 -6.26 -0.18 -11.24
N SER A 25 -6.24 0.86 -12.07
CA SER A 25 -6.33 2.25 -11.62
C SER A 25 -7.75 2.60 -11.18
N TYR A 26 -7.89 3.64 -10.37
CA TYR A 26 -9.19 4.13 -9.91
C TYR A 26 -10.19 4.29 -11.06
N MET A 27 -11.40 3.77 -10.88
CA MET A 27 -12.50 3.78 -11.86
C MET A 27 -12.22 3.04 -13.19
N SER A 28 -11.10 2.34 -13.34
CA SER A 28 -10.90 1.42 -14.47
C SER A 28 -11.86 0.22 -14.39
N LYS A 29 -12.11 -0.44 -15.53
CA LYS A 29 -12.94 -1.64 -15.59
C LYS A 29 -12.47 -2.75 -14.65
N ASP A 30 -11.15 -2.92 -14.50
CA ASP A 30 -10.57 -3.92 -13.60
C ASP A 30 -10.78 -3.54 -12.13
N TRP A 31 -10.59 -2.26 -11.78
CA TRP A 31 -10.81 -1.79 -10.40
C TRP A 31 -12.28 -1.83 -10.00
N LEU A 32 -13.20 -1.51 -10.93
CA LEU A 32 -14.65 -1.54 -10.67
C LEU A 32 -15.20 -2.94 -10.40
N GLN A 33 -14.51 -4.00 -10.85
CA GLN A 33 -14.88 -5.37 -10.51
C GLN A 33 -14.57 -5.72 -9.06
N GLN A 34 -13.51 -5.13 -8.49
CA GLN A 34 -13.12 -5.37 -7.11
C GLN A 34 -12.39 -4.14 -6.51
N PRO A 35 -13.15 -3.12 -6.09
CA PRO A 35 -12.58 -1.86 -5.62
C PRO A 35 -11.70 -2.01 -4.38
N ILE A 36 -10.57 -1.30 -4.36
CA ILE A 36 -9.68 -1.24 -3.20
C ILE A 36 -8.99 0.11 -3.09
N PHE A 37 -8.78 0.56 -1.85
CA PHE A 37 -7.89 1.65 -1.48
C PHE A 37 -6.82 1.11 -0.54
N ILE A 38 -5.56 1.46 -0.79
CA ILE A 38 -4.43 1.06 0.07
C ILE A 38 -4.03 2.26 0.90
N GLN A 39 -4.07 2.12 2.23
CA GLN A 39 -3.81 3.21 3.16
C GLN A 39 -2.56 2.97 3.99
N SER A 40 -1.84 4.03 4.30
CA SER A 40 -0.71 4.02 5.23
C SER A 40 -0.50 5.42 5.81
N PHE A 41 0.03 5.47 7.03
CA PHE A 41 0.57 6.70 7.62
C PHE A 41 1.97 7.03 7.09
N ALA A 42 2.69 6.04 6.53
CA ALA A 42 4.05 6.21 6.04
C ALA A 42 4.05 6.63 4.55
N PRO A 43 4.46 7.87 4.20
CA PRO A 43 4.52 8.30 2.81
C PRO A 43 5.49 7.46 1.97
N SER A 44 6.60 7.03 2.58
CA SER A 44 7.61 6.15 1.97
C SER A 44 7.00 4.82 1.50
N SER A 45 6.15 4.20 2.31
CA SER A 45 5.44 2.97 1.92
C SER A 45 4.52 3.22 0.73
N LEU A 46 3.78 4.33 0.71
CA LEU A 46 2.87 4.68 -0.40
C LEU A 46 3.62 4.94 -1.71
N VAL A 47 4.77 5.61 -1.64
CA VAL A 47 5.67 5.82 -2.79
C VAL A 47 6.29 4.50 -3.24
N TYR A 48 6.65 3.61 -2.32
CA TYR A 48 7.18 2.31 -2.70
C TYR A 48 6.16 1.47 -3.46
N ILE A 49 4.94 1.31 -2.90
CA ILE A 49 3.89 0.51 -3.55
C ILE A 49 3.35 1.13 -4.83
N SER A 50 3.58 2.43 -5.10
CA SER A 50 3.18 3.02 -6.38
C SER A 50 3.90 2.41 -7.58
N ASN A 51 5.06 1.78 -7.36
CA ASN A 51 5.77 1.02 -8.39
C ASN A 51 5.24 -0.41 -8.55
N LEU A 52 4.44 -0.92 -7.61
CA LEU A 52 3.99 -2.31 -7.56
C LEU A 52 2.54 -2.49 -8.01
N THR A 53 1.70 -1.47 -7.86
CA THR A 53 0.29 -1.52 -8.26
C THR A 53 -0.26 -0.14 -8.65
N ASN A 54 -1.27 -0.15 -9.52
CA ASN A 54 -2.00 1.05 -9.95
C ASN A 54 -3.21 1.39 -9.06
N SER A 55 -3.55 0.53 -8.09
CA SER A 55 -4.64 0.79 -7.15
C SER A 55 -4.44 2.13 -6.41
N PRO A 56 -5.52 2.84 -6.09
CA PRO A 56 -5.44 4.14 -5.42
C PRO A 56 -4.87 4.01 -4.02
N LYS A 57 -4.06 5.00 -3.63
CA LYS A 57 -3.40 5.11 -2.33
C LYS A 57 -4.02 6.24 -1.53
N VAL A 58 -4.12 6.07 -0.22
CA VAL A 58 -4.63 7.06 0.72
C VAL A 58 -3.58 7.30 1.80
N LEU A 59 -3.07 8.53 1.87
CA LEU A 59 -2.21 8.96 2.97
C LEU A 59 -3.09 9.24 4.19
N LEU A 60 -2.83 8.51 5.26
CA LEU A 60 -3.46 8.76 6.55
C LEU A 60 -2.73 9.89 7.26
N ILE A 61 -3.51 10.81 7.82
CA ILE A 61 -3.03 11.94 8.60
C ILE A 61 -3.56 11.73 10.02
N ASP A 62 -2.65 11.70 10.98
CA ASP A 62 -2.97 11.74 12.41
C ASP A 62 -2.45 13.05 13.01
N ASP A 63 -2.77 13.29 14.27
CA ASP A 63 -2.15 14.35 15.05
C ASP A 63 -0.62 14.18 15.06
N VAL A 64 0.13 15.27 14.88
CA VAL A 64 1.60 15.29 14.86
C VAL A 64 2.24 14.86 16.19
N THR A 65 1.43 14.72 17.24
CA THR A 65 1.84 14.21 18.55
C THR A 65 1.89 12.68 18.63
N VAL A 66 1.34 11.96 17.63
CA VAL A 66 1.36 10.50 17.58
C VAL A 66 2.54 10.03 16.72
N PRO A 67 3.56 9.36 17.30
CA PRO A 67 4.73 8.94 16.55
C PRO A 67 4.36 7.84 15.55
N THR A 68 4.73 8.03 14.30
CA THR A 68 4.57 6.99 13.27
C THR A 68 5.75 6.03 13.36
N GLN A 69 5.46 4.77 13.68
CA GLN A 69 6.47 3.75 13.98
C GLN A 69 7.42 3.44 12.79
N ASP A 70 7.10 3.91 11.58
CA ASP A 70 7.91 3.71 10.38
C ASP A 70 9.01 4.78 10.21
N THR A 71 8.85 5.96 10.80
CA THR A 71 9.78 7.10 10.59
C THR A 71 10.64 7.44 11.81
N ASN A 72 10.38 6.84 12.98
CA ASN A 72 10.94 7.31 14.26
C ASN A 72 10.78 8.84 14.44
N GLN A 73 9.73 9.43 13.84
CA GLN A 73 9.33 10.82 14.08
C GLN A 73 8.31 10.89 15.20
#